data_AF-A0A971HIL6-F1
#
_entry.id   AF-A0A971HIL6-F1
#
_cell.length_a   1.000
_cell.length_b   1.000
_cell.length_c   1.000
_cell.angle_alpha   90.00
_cell.angle_beta   90.00
_cell.angle_gamma   90.00
#
_symmetry.space_group_name_H-M   'P 1'
#
loop_
_entity.id
_entity.type
_entity.pdbx_description
1 polymer ?
#
loop_
_entity_poly.entity_id
_entity_poly.type
_entity_poly.pdbx_seq_one_letter_code
_entity_poly.pdbx_strand_id
1 'polypeptide(L)'
;MEWLYILIGVVVVVGLFVTGTYNALVSARNRAKDQWAQVDVQLKKRFDLIPNLVETVKGYAKHEKDTFEQVVEARNKFNSANTPEQEMQAAGELNGVLSRLFALAEAYPELKA
;
A
#
# COMPACT_ATOMS: atom_id res chain seq x y z
N MET A 1 -23.27 -25.09 -49.10
CA MET A 1 -23.40 -25.82 -47.82
C MET A 1 -22.08 -25.86 -47.06
N GLU A 2 -20.96 -26.28 -47.67
CA GLU A 2 -19.64 -26.35 -47.00
C GLU A 2 -19.12 -25.01 -46.45
N TRP A 3 -19.23 -23.93 -47.23
CA TRP A 3 -18.85 -22.57 -46.79
C TRP A 3 -19.59 -22.08 -45.54
N LEU A 4 -20.84 -22.53 -45.35
CA LEU A 4 -21.63 -22.17 -44.17
C LEU A 4 -21.04 -22.82 -42.91
N TYR A 5 -20.61 -24.08 -42.98
CA TYR A 5 -19.96 -24.75 -41.86
C TYR A 5 -18.61 -24.12 -41.52
N ILE A 6 -17.83 -23.70 -42.52
CA ILE A 6 -16.58 -22.96 -42.31
C ILE A 6 -16.86 -21.63 -41.59
N LEU A 7 -17.86 -20.87 -42.05
CA LEU A 7 -18.22 -19.59 -41.44
C LEU A 7 -18.70 -19.74 -39.99
N ILE A 8 -19.53 -20.76 -39.72
CA ILE A 8 -19.96 -21.09 -38.35
C ILE A 8 -18.74 -21.46 -37.49
N GLY A 9 -17.84 -22.30 -37.99
CA GLY A 9 -16.61 -22.67 -37.28
C GLY A 9 -15.76 -21.45 -36.92
N VAL A 10 -15.57 -20.51 -37.86
CA VAL A 10 -14.84 -19.27 -37.62
C VAL A 10 -15.52 -18.42 -36.55
N VAL A 11 -16.85 -18.26 -36.62
CA VAL A 11 -17.61 -17.50 -35.61
C VAL A 11 -17.47 -18.11 -34.22
N VAL A 12 -17.53 -19.44 -34.11
CA VAL A 12 -17.34 -20.13 -32.82
C VAL A 12 -15.92 -19.91 -32.28
N VAL A 13 -14.89 -20.04 -33.12
CA VAL A 13 -13.50 -19.82 -32.70
C VAL A 13 -13.28 -18.38 -32.23
N VAL A 14 -13.79 -17.39 -32.95
CA VAL A 14 -13.69 -15.98 -32.57
C VAL A 14 -14.45 -15.73 -31.26
N GLY A 15 -15.66 -16.29 -31.11
CA GLY A 15 -16.45 -16.18 -29.89
C GLY A 15 -15.73 -16.75 -28.65
N LEU A 16 -15.11 -17.93 -28.78
CA LEU A 16 -14.31 -18.55 -27.73
C LEU A 16 -13.05 -17.73 -27.41
N PHE A 17 -12.40 -17.16 -28.41
CA PHE A 17 -11.22 -16.31 -28.21
C PHE A 17 -11.57 -15.02 -27.45
N VAL A 18 -12.63 -14.32 -27.85
CA VAL A 18 -13.08 -13.08 -27.19
C VAL A 18 -13.51 -13.34 -25.75
N THR A 19 -14.28 -14.40 -25.51
CA THR A 19 -14.72 -14.75 -24.14
C THR A 19 -13.56 -15.19 -23.26
N GLY A 20 -12.63 -15.99 -23.78
CA GLY A 20 -11.44 -16.42 -23.04
C GLY A 20 -10.53 -15.25 -22.66
N THR A 21 -10.25 -14.35 -23.60
CA THR A 21 -9.41 -13.17 -23.35
C THR A 21 -10.07 -12.19 -22.38
N TYR A 22 -11.38 -11.94 -22.52
CA TYR A 22 -12.12 -11.09 -21.59
C TYR A 22 -12.08 -11.64 -20.16
N ASN A 23 -12.33 -12.94 -19.99
CA ASN A 23 -12.28 -13.59 -18.67
C ASN A 23 -10.89 -13.53 -18.04
N ALA A 24 -9.85 -13.76 -18.83
CA ALA A 24 -8.47 -13.64 -18.36
C ALA A 24 -8.15 -12.21 -17.89
N LEU A 25 -8.61 -11.19 -18.63
CA LEU A 25 -8.38 -9.79 -18.27
C LEU A 25 -9.13 -9.39 -17.00
N VAL A 26 -10.38 -9.82 -16.84
CA VAL A 26 -11.17 -9.59 -15.61
C VAL A 26 -10.53 -10.30 -14.42
N SER A 27 -10.07 -11.54 -14.60
CA SER A 27 -9.36 -12.30 -13.56
C SER A 27 -8.07 -11.59 -13.12
N ALA A 28 -7.26 -11.14 -14.07
CA ALA A 28 -6.04 -10.38 -13.79
C ALA A 28 -6.34 -9.07 -13.04
N ARG A 29 -7.39 -8.34 -13.44
CA ARG A 29 -7.82 -7.11 -12.76
C ARG A 29 -8.24 -7.38 -11.31
N ASN A 30 -9.01 -8.43 -11.07
CA ASN A 30 -9.43 -8.78 -9.72
C ASN A 30 -8.24 -9.20 -8.87
N ARG A 31 -7.34 -10.02 -9.41
CA ARG A 31 -6.10 -10.40 -8.73
C ARG A 31 -5.26 -9.18 -8.34
N ALA A 32 -5.10 -8.20 -9.23
CA ALA A 32 -4.39 -6.96 -8.91
C ALA A 32 -5.06 -6.19 -7.74
N LYS A 33 -6.39 -6.11 -7.71
CA LYS A 33 -7.14 -5.49 -6.62
C LYS A 33 -6.96 -6.24 -5.30
N ASP A 34 -7.01 -7.57 -5.33
CA ASP A 34 -6.84 -8.40 -4.14
C ASP A 34 -5.44 -8.26 -3.55
N GLN A 35 -4.41 -8.24 -4.41
CA GLN A 35 -3.03 -8.00 -3.98
C GLN A 35 -2.86 -6.59 -3.41
N TRP A 36 -3.48 -5.58 -4.03
CA TRP A 36 -3.46 -4.22 -3.49
C TRP A 36 -4.12 -4.14 -2.11
N ALA A 37 -5.28 -4.79 -1.92
CA ALA A 37 -5.95 -4.81 -0.62
C ALA A 37 -5.07 -5.44 0.49
N GLN A 38 -4.26 -6.44 0.16
CA GLN A 38 -3.30 -7.00 1.11
C GLN A 38 -2.22 -5.99 1.50
N VAL A 39 -1.68 -5.23 0.53
CA VAL A 39 -0.71 -4.16 0.79
C VAL A 39 -1.31 -3.06 1.65
N ASP A 40 -2.52 -2.59 1.32
CA ASP A 40 -3.24 -1.57 2.07
C ASP A 40 -3.43 -1.98 3.54
N VAL A 41 -3.84 -3.23 3.81
CA VAL A 41 -3.98 -3.74 5.19
C VAL A 41 -2.64 -3.71 5.94
N GLN A 42 -1.53 -4.08 5.29
CA GLN A 42 -0.21 -4.05 5.92
C GLN A 42 0.26 -2.62 6.20
N LEU A 43 0.03 -1.70 5.26
CA LEU A 43 0.32 -0.28 5.45
C LEU A 43 -0.52 0.25 6.61
N LYS A 44 -1.85 0.08 6.60
CA LYS A 44 -2.73 0.50 7.70
C LYS A 44 -2.27 -0.02 9.05
N LYS A 45 -1.97 -1.31 9.18
CA LYS A 45 -1.46 -1.89 10.44
C LYS A 45 -0.17 -1.21 10.90
N ARG A 46 0.76 -0.93 9.99
CA ARG A 46 2.01 -0.21 10.32
C ARG A 46 1.71 1.21 10.80
N PHE A 47 0.77 1.90 10.14
CA PHE A 47 0.39 3.27 10.47
C PHE A 47 -0.39 3.39 11.77
N ASP A 48 -1.21 2.40 12.09
CA ASP A 48 -1.96 2.31 13.35
C ASP A 48 -1.06 2.12 14.58
N LEU A 49 0.16 1.57 14.38
CA LEU A 49 1.14 1.39 15.45
C LEU A 49 2.01 2.63 15.70
N ILE A 50 2.02 3.62 14.80
CA ILE A 50 2.85 4.84 14.95
C ILE A 50 2.52 5.61 16.22
N PRO A 51 1.23 5.86 16.60
CA PRO A 51 0.93 6.59 17.82
C PRO A 51 1.55 5.92 19.05
N ASN A 52 1.43 4.60 19.16
CA ASN A 52 2.02 3.83 20.28
C ASN A 52 3.56 3.93 20.31
N LEU A 53 4.20 3.87 19.14
CA LEU A 53 5.65 4.05 19.02
C LEU A 53 6.06 5.47 19.44
N VAL A 54 5.34 6.48 18.98
CA VAL A 54 5.58 7.89 19.30
C VAL A 54 5.38 8.15 20.79
N GLU A 55 4.32 7.62 21.41
CA GLU A 55 4.09 7.75 22.85
C GLU A 55 5.22 7.15 23.68
N THR A 56 5.71 5.98 23.26
CA THR A 56 6.87 5.33 23.90
C THR A 56 8.12 6.20 23.80
N VAL A 57 8.43 6.71 22.60
CA VAL A 57 9.61 7.57 22.39
C VAL A 57 9.48 8.92 23.10
N LYS A 58 8.28 9.53 23.10
CA LYS A 58 7.98 10.78 23.81
C LYS A 58 8.22 10.70 25.32
N GLY A 59 8.05 9.52 25.92
CA GLY A 59 8.32 9.29 27.33
C GLY A 59 9.78 9.63 27.72
N TYR A 60 10.72 9.36 26.83
CA TYR A 60 12.15 9.51 27.05
C TYR A 60 12.74 10.73 26.33
N ALA A 61 12.36 10.99 25.07
CA ALA A 61 12.89 12.07 24.25
C ALA A 61 11.99 13.34 24.26
N LYS A 62 11.74 13.92 25.44
CA LYS A 62 10.74 15.01 25.63
C LYS A 62 11.05 16.33 24.90
N HIS A 63 12.30 16.54 24.49
CA HIS A 63 12.74 17.77 23.82
C HIS A 63 12.63 17.71 22.28
N GLU A 64 12.29 16.54 21.71
CA GLU A 64 12.27 16.28 20.27
C GLU A 64 10.93 16.65 19.58
N LYS A 65 10.41 17.84 19.87
CA LYS A 65 9.10 18.28 19.36
C LYS A 65 9.01 18.30 17.84
N ASP A 66 10.03 18.83 17.18
CA ASP A 66 10.10 18.91 15.70
C ASP A 66 9.99 17.52 15.06
N THR A 67 10.73 16.54 15.61
CA THR A 67 10.67 15.16 15.12
C THR A 67 9.27 14.56 15.28
N PHE A 68 8.60 14.80 16.42
CA PHE A 68 7.24 14.28 16.63
C PHE A 68 6.20 14.97 15.74
N GLU A 69 6.32 16.27 15.49
CA GLU A 69 5.45 16.99 14.57
C GLU A 69 5.55 16.43 13.15
N GLN A 70 6.77 16.16 12.68
CA GLN A 70 6.99 15.55 11.37
C GLN A 70 6.41 14.14 11.25
N VAL A 71 6.43 13.35 12.35
CA VAL A 71 5.77 12.03 12.35
C VAL A 71 4.25 12.17 12.25
N VAL A 72 3.67 13.14 12.98
CA VAL A 72 2.22 13.40 12.94
C VAL A 72 1.80 13.90 11.56
N GLU A 73 2.57 14.80 10.94
CA GLU A 73 2.31 15.27 9.58
C GLU A 73 2.37 14.13 8.57
N ALA A 74 3.43 13.30 8.60
CA ALA A 74 3.56 12.16 7.70
C ALA A 74 2.41 11.15 7.87
N ARG A 75 1.95 10.91 9.09
CA ARG A 75 0.77 10.07 9.35
C ARG A 75 -0.50 10.68 8.77
N ASN A 76 -0.70 11.99 8.92
CA ASN A 76 -1.88 12.67 8.38
C ASN A 76 -1.90 12.63 6.85
N LYS A 77 -0.75 12.77 6.19
CA LYS A 77 -0.63 12.62 4.73
C LYS A 77 -1.11 11.25 4.27
N PHE A 78 -0.70 10.18 4.95
CA PHE A 78 -1.17 8.83 4.63
C PHE A 78 -2.68 8.68 4.83
N ASN A 79 -3.23 9.18 5.93
CA ASN A 79 -4.68 9.14 6.17
C ASN A 79 -5.49 9.93 5.13
N SER A 80 -4.87 10.94 4.51
CA SER A 80 -5.49 11.75 3.45
C SER A 80 -5.31 11.18 2.03
N ALA A 81 -4.53 10.12 1.86
CA ALA A 81 -4.32 9.48 0.58
C ALA A 81 -5.59 8.73 0.13
N ASN A 82 -5.98 8.90 -1.14
CA ASN A 82 -7.19 8.29 -1.70
C ASN A 82 -6.89 7.35 -2.88
N THR A 83 -5.62 7.28 -3.31
CA THR A 83 -5.19 6.42 -4.40
C THR A 83 -4.00 5.56 -3.98
N PRO A 84 -3.82 4.39 -4.61
CA PRO A 84 -2.66 3.53 -4.36
C PRO A 84 -1.32 4.25 -4.45
N GLU A 85 -1.18 5.11 -5.47
CA GLU A 85 0.04 5.90 -5.69
C GLU A 85 0.31 6.86 -4.53
N GLN A 86 -0.73 7.55 -4.04
CA GLN A 86 -0.63 8.47 -2.92
C GLN A 86 -0.30 7.74 -1.61
N GLU A 87 -0.91 6.56 -1.39
CA GLU A 87 -0.63 5.73 -0.22
C GLU A 87 0.83 5.26 -0.21
N MET A 88 1.36 4.83 -1.37
CA MET A 88 2.77 4.44 -1.51
C MET A 88 3.72 5.60 -1.27
N GLN A 89 3.41 6.78 -1.83
CA GLN A 89 4.23 7.97 -1.63
C GLN A 89 4.27 8.38 -0.14
N ALA A 90 3.11 8.44 0.51
CA ALA A 90 3.01 8.78 1.92
C ALA A 90 3.69 7.73 2.82
N ALA A 91 3.59 6.44 2.47
CA ALA A 91 4.33 5.37 3.13
C ALA A 91 5.86 5.53 3.00
N GLY A 92 6.34 5.98 1.84
CA GLY A 92 7.74 6.32 1.61
C GLY A 92 8.22 7.48 2.48
N GLU A 93 7.45 8.58 2.53
CA GLU A 93 7.75 9.73 3.39
C GLU A 93 7.83 9.33 4.87
N LEU A 94 6.83 8.57 5.34
CA LEU A 94 6.83 8.06 6.72
C LEU A 94 8.08 7.24 7.02
N ASN A 95 8.50 6.36 6.10
CA ASN A 95 9.69 5.54 6.30
C ASN A 95 10.95 6.39 6.55
N GLY A 96 11.05 7.54 5.88
CA GLY A 96 12.10 8.53 6.13
C GLY A 96 12.02 9.15 7.53
N VAL A 97 10.81 9.49 8.00
CA VAL A 97 10.62 10.03 9.36
C VAL A 97 10.91 8.98 10.43
N LEU A 98 10.45 7.74 10.25
CA LEU A 98 10.73 6.64 11.18
C LEU A 98 12.22 6.33 11.29
N SER A 99 12.98 6.46 10.20
CA SER A 99 14.45 6.31 10.23
C SER A 99 15.10 7.34 11.15
N ARG A 100 14.59 8.58 11.18
CA ARG A 100 15.04 9.62 12.13
C ARG A 100 14.63 9.31 13.57
N LEU A 101 13.43 8.77 13.77
CA LEU A 101 12.98 8.30 15.10
C LEU A 101 13.88 7.17 15.63
N PHE A 102 14.34 6.26 14.77
CA PHE A 102 15.30 5.21 15.17
C PHE A 102 16.67 5.78 15.51
N ALA A 103 17.15 6.79 14.78
CA ALA A 103 18.40 7.49 15.13
C ALA A 103 18.30 8.17 16.51
N LEU A 104 17.13 8.72 16.87
CA LEU A 104 16.88 9.22 18.22
C LEU A 104 16.91 8.08 19.25
N ALA A 105 16.29 6.94 18.96
CA ALA A 105 16.36 5.77 19.84
C ALA A 105 17.80 5.25 20.07
N GLU A 106 18.72 5.51 19.14
CA GLU A 106 20.14 5.25 19.36
C GLU A 106 20.82 6.29 20.25
N ALA A 107 20.42 7.56 20.16
CA ALA A 107 20.94 8.65 20.98
C ALA A 107 20.48 8.58 22.45
N TYR A 108 19.36 7.89 22.73
CA TYR A 108 18.79 7.68 24.05
C TYR A 108 18.80 6.18 24.41
N PRO A 109 19.90 5.64 24.97
CA PRO A 109 20.07 4.20 25.26
C PRO A 109 18.96 3.60 26.12
N GLU A 110 18.34 4.40 26.99
CA GLU A 110 17.20 4.02 27.82
C GLU A 110 15.94 3.66 27.03
N LEU A 111 15.85 4.02 25.75
CA LEU A 111 14.77 3.56 24.85
C LEU A 111 14.95 2.11 24.38
N LYS A 112 16.16 1.54 24.51
CA LYS A 112 16.47 0.15 24.09
C LYS A 112 16.26 -0.88 25.20
N ALA A 113 16.15 -0.42 26.45
CA ALA A 113 16.14 -1.25 27.66
C ALA A 113 14.77 -1.89 27.92
#